data_AF-A0A2R6C6H0-F1
#
_entry.id   AF-A0A2R6C6H0-F1
#
_cell.length_a   1.000
_cell.length_b   1.000
_cell.length_c   1.000
_cell.angle_alpha   90.00
_cell.angle_beta   90.00
_cell.angle_gamma   90.00
#
_symmetry.space_group_name_H-M   'P 1'
#
loop_
_entity.id
_entity.type
_entity.pdbx_description
1 polymer ?
#
loop_
_entity_poly.entity_id
_entity_poly.type
_entity_poly.pdbx_seq_one_letter_code
_entity_poly.pdbx_strand_id
1 'polypeptide(L)'
;TLKSDRSLVKAYTDLSVRLESGVKSELLPLVGLRGIGRVRARQLYNSGIKTLKDVAEAPVEKLTQLRGVTTQLALSIKEQASKLSSSV
;
A
#
# COMPACT_ATOMS: atom_id res chain seq x y z
N THR A 1 -26.61 2.75 20.31
CA THR A 1 -25.36 3.49 20.00
C THR A 1 -24.33 2.56 19.37
N LEU A 2 -24.56 2.08 18.14
CA LEU A 2 -23.64 1.11 17.48
C LEU A 2 -22.65 1.74 16.47
N LYS A 3 -22.80 3.04 16.15
CA LYS A 3 -21.89 3.73 15.21
C LYS A 3 -20.53 4.08 15.83
N SER A 4 -20.47 4.28 17.15
CA SER A 4 -19.26 4.64 17.89
C SER A 4 -18.20 3.54 17.82
N ASP A 5 -18.60 2.28 18.00
CA ASP A 5 -17.68 1.16 18.18
C ASP A 5 -16.89 0.85 16.91
N ARG A 6 -17.55 0.89 15.74
CA ARG A 6 -16.89 0.61 14.46
C ARG A 6 -15.85 1.66 14.07
N SER A 7 -16.07 2.92 14.49
CA SER A 7 -15.11 4.01 14.24
C SER A 7 -13.85 3.87 15.09
N LEU A 8 -14.00 3.45 16.35
CA LEU A 8 -12.90 3.21 17.27
C LEU A 8 -12.09 2.00 16.84
N VAL A 9 -12.74 0.92 16.42
CA VAL A 9 -12.07 -0.25 15.86
C VAL A 9 -11.24 0.14 14.63
N LYS A 10 -11.81 0.94 13.72
CA LYS A 10 -11.08 1.43 12.54
C LYS A 10 -9.87 2.28 12.90
N ALA A 11 -10.04 3.23 13.82
CA ALA A 11 -8.95 4.08 14.29
C ALA A 11 -7.84 3.27 14.97
N TYR A 12 -8.22 2.25 15.75
CA TYR A 12 -7.28 1.34 16.38
C TYR A 12 -6.52 0.49 15.36
N THR A 13 -7.21 -0.08 14.36
CA THR A 13 -6.55 -0.85 13.30
C THR A 13 -5.60 0.00 12.47
N ASP A 14 -6.00 1.21 12.09
CA ASP A 14 -5.14 2.13 11.32
C ASP A 14 -3.90 2.52 12.14
N LEU A 15 -4.08 2.77 13.44
CA LEU A 15 -2.97 3.09 14.35
C LEU A 15 -2.02 1.90 14.54
N SER A 16 -2.58 0.69 14.71
CA SER A 16 -1.80 -0.54 14.89
C SER A 16 -0.94 -0.82 13.66
N VAL A 17 -1.52 -0.74 12.46
CA VAL A 17 -0.77 -0.92 11.21
C VAL A 17 0.32 0.15 11.07
N ARG A 18 0.05 1.41 11.43
CA ARG A 18 1.06 2.48 11.39
C ARG A 18 2.22 2.26 12.36
N LEU A 19 1.94 1.70 13.53
CA LEU A 19 2.96 1.35 14.53
C LEU A 19 3.82 0.19 14.05
N GLU A 20 3.21 -0.92 13.65
CA GLU A 20 3.91 -2.11 13.15
C GLU A 20 4.77 -1.79 11.93
N SER A 21 4.18 -1.09 10.98
CA SER A 21 4.85 -0.73 9.75
C SER A 21 5.63 0.57 9.84
N GLY A 22 5.63 1.32 10.95
CA GLY A 22 6.40 2.57 11.10
C GLY A 22 6.24 3.58 9.96
N VAL A 23 5.03 3.70 9.40
CA VAL A 23 4.71 4.63 8.30
C VAL A 23 3.68 5.67 8.72
N LYS A 24 3.68 6.80 8.01
CA LYS A 24 2.61 7.80 8.10
C LYS A 24 1.30 7.23 7.54
N SER A 25 0.18 7.79 7.98
CA SER A 25 -1.16 7.40 7.51
C SER A 25 -1.33 7.46 6.00
N GLU A 26 -0.63 8.38 5.32
CA GLU A 26 -0.63 8.50 3.86
C GLU A 26 -0.08 7.29 3.10
N LEU A 27 0.69 6.43 3.77
CA LEU A 27 1.33 5.24 3.17
C LEU A 27 0.58 3.94 3.47
N LEU A 28 -0.42 3.98 4.37
CA LEU A 28 -1.27 2.83 4.70
C LEU A 28 -1.81 2.06 3.48
N PRO A 29 -2.36 2.72 2.43
CA PRO A 29 -2.89 1.99 1.28
C PRO A 29 -1.83 1.22 0.50
N LEU A 30 -0.56 1.62 0.56
CA LEU A 30 0.54 0.98 -0.17
C LEU A 30 1.18 -0.16 0.64
N VAL A 31 1.23 -0.03 1.96
CA VAL A 31 1.87 -1.01 2.86
C VAL A 31 1.04 -2.30 3.00
N GLY A 32 -0.25 -2.26 2.69
CA GLY A 32 -1.08 -3.47 2.64
C GLY A 32 -0.68 -4.46 1.53
N LEU A 33 0.12 -4.04 0.55
CA LEU A 33 0.58 -4.89 -0.54
C LEU A 33 1.75 -5.77 -0.08
N ARG A 34 1.65 -7.07 -0.36
CA ARG A 34 2.68 -8.03 0.06
C ARG A 34 3.98 -7.73 -0.67
N GLY A 35 5.05 -7.52 0.11
CA GLY A 35 6.35 -7.14 -0.42
C GLY A 35 6.58 -5.63 -0.50
N ILE A 36 5.63 -4.79 -0.09
CA ILE A 36 5.83 -3.35 0.09
C ILE A 36 5.90 -3.03 1.59
N GLY A 37 7.12 -2.88 2.11
CA GLY A 37 7.37 -2.34 3.44
C GLY A 37 7.62 -0.82 3.43
N ARG A 38 8.07 -0.26 4.56
CA ARG A 38 8.38 1.18 4.74
C ARG A 38 9.12 1.83 3.60
N VAL A 39 10.25 1.24 3.22
CA VAL A 39 11.20 1.86 2.28
C VAL A 39 10.57 1.96 0.89
N ARG A 40 9.96 0.86 0.42
CA ARG A 40 9.30 0.81 -0.89
C ARG A 40 8.04 1.65 -0.94
N ALA A 41 7.24 1.62 0.13
CA ALA A 41 6.07 2.48 0.25
C ALA A 41 6.47 3.96 0.13
N ARG A 42 7.56 4.36 0.81
CA ARG A 42 8.05 5.74 0.74
C ARG A 42 8.62 6.12 -0.61
N GLN A 43 9.33 5.21 -1.27
CA GLN A 43 9.80 5.42 -2.65
C GLN A 43 8.64 5.57 -3.63
N LEU A 44 7.62 4.71 -3.55
CA LEU A 44 6.40 4.82 -4.34
C LEU A 44 5.71 6.16 -4.13
N TYR A 45 5.50 6.54 -2.86
CA TYR A 45 4.87 7.81 -2.52
C TYR A 45 5.64 9.01 -3.05
N ASN A 46 6.97 9.00 -2.93
CA ASN A 46 7.85 10.05 -3.46
C ASN A 46 7.84 10.08 -5.00
N SER A 47 7.59 8.96 -5.67
CA SER A 47 7.48 8.85 -7.13
C SER A 47 6.11 9.30 -7.69
N GLY A 48 5.20 9.74 -6.81
CA GLY A 48 3.84 10.16 -7.16
C GLY A 48 2.79 9.06 -7.13
N ILE A 49 3.18 7.82 -6.80
CA ILE A 49 2.27 6.67 -6.69
C ILE A 49 1.75 6.61 -5.26
N LYS A 50 0.51 7.03 -5.03
CA LYS A 50 -0.07 7.17 -3.68
C LYS A 50 -1.22 6.21 -3.44
N THR A 51 -1.91 5.80 -4.49
CA THR A 51 -3.10 4.95 -4.41
C THR A 51 -2.85 3.56 -4.99
N LEU A 52 -3.71 2.60 -4.62
CA LEU A 52 -3.70 1.26 -5.21
C LEU A 52 -3.97 1.30 -6.72
N LYS A 53 -4.79 2.26 -7.19
CA LYS A 53 -5.04 2.46 -8.62
C LYS A 53 -3.78 2.92 -9.34
N ASP A 54 -3.05 3.87 -8.76
CA ASP A 54 -1.78 4.35 -9.31
C ASP A 54 -0.77 3.20 -9.44
N VAL A 55 -0.74 2.28 -8.45
CA VAL A 55 0.11 1.07 -8.50
C VAL A 55 -0.33 0.13 -9.62
N ALA A 56 -1.63 -0.06 -9.80
CA ALA A 56 -2.19 -0.90 -10.86
C ALA A 56 -1.93 -0.33 -12.26
N GLU A 57 -1.97 0.99 -12.43
CA GLU A 57 -1.72 1.68 -13.70
C GLU A 57 -0.22 1.90 -13.98
N ALA A 58 0.62 1.96 -12.94
CA ALA A 58 2.05 2.21 -13.10
C ALA A 58 2.73 1.19 -14.02
N PRO A 59 3.68 1.64 -14.88
CA PRO A 59 4.49 0.75 -15.70
C PRO A 59 5.36 -0.14 -14.79
N VAL A 60 5.55 -1.39 -15.20
CA VAL A 60 6.35 -2.38 -14.44
C VAL A 60 7.77 -1.87 -14.21
N GLU A 61 8.32 -1.12 -15.17
CA GLU A 61 9.63 -0.46 -15.10
C GLU A 61 9.76 0.50 -13.90
N LYS A 62 8.71 1.26 -13.57
CA LYS A 62 8.72 2.13 -12.38
C LYS A 62 8.72 1.31 -11.09
N LEU A 63 8.08 0.14 -11.09
CA LEU A 63 8.04 -0.75 -9.93
C LEU A 63 9.37 -1.49 -9.75
N THR A 64 10.04 -1.89 -10.83
CA THR A 64 11.36 -2.56 -10.77
C THR A 64 12.51 -1.60 -10.44
N GLN A 65 12.34 -0.29 -10.66
CA GLN A 65 13.29 0.73 -10.18
C GLN A 65 13.37 0.81 -8.65
N LEU A 66 12.37 0.29 -7.93
CA LEU A 66 12.40 0.21 -6.47
C LEU A 66 13.49 -0.77 -6.02
N ARG A 67 14.22 -0.42 -4.96
CA ARG A 67 15.32 -1.26 -4.46
C ARG A 67 14.83 -2.65 -4.07
N GLY A 68 15.43 -3.66 -4.72
CA GLY A 68 15.17 -5.07 -4.45
C GLY A 68 13.80 -5.56 -4.90
N VAL A 69 13.12 -4.83 -5.80
CA VAL A 69 11.91 -5.34 -6.45
C VAL A 69 12.31 -6.05 -7.74
N THR A 70 12.07 -7.36 -7.76
CA THR A 70 12.24 -8.16 -8.97
C THR A 70 11.06 -7.97 -9.91
N THR A 71 11.23 -8.28 -11.19
CA THR A 71 10.15 -8.22 -12.20
C THR A 71 8.95 -9.07 -11.79
N GLN A 72 9.19 -10.24 -11.20
CA GLN A 72 8.12 -11.10 -10.67
C GLN A 72 7.37 -10.45 -9.51
N LEU A 73 8.09 -9.81 -8.58
CA LEU A 73 7.44 -9.11 -7.47
C LEU A 73 6.63 -7.91 -7.96
N ALA A 74 7.14 -7.16 -8.93
CA ALA A 74 6.42 -6.04 -9.54
C ALA A 74 5.10 -6.50 -10.20
N LEU A 75 5.12 -7.62 -10.92
CA LEU A 75 3.90 -8.21 -11.50
C LEU A 75 2.91 -8.64 -10.41
N SER A 76 3.39 -9.32 -9.36
CA SER A 76 2.54 -9.74 -8.23
C SER A 76 1.92 -8.53 -7.50
N ILE A 77 2.68 -7.46 -7.29
CA ILE A 77 2.20 -6.23 -6.67
C ILE A 77 1.09 -5.59 -7.52
N LYS A 78 1.29 -5.51 -8.85
CA LYS A 78 0.31 -4.94 -9.76
C LYS A 78 -1.00 -5.76 -9.79
N GLU A 79 -0.89 -7.08 -9.74
CA GLU A 79 -2.04 -7.99 -9.66
C GLU A 79 -2.78 -7.88 -8.32
N GLN A 80 -2.06 -7.75 -7.21
CA GLN A 80 -2.67 -7.51 -5.90
C GLN A 80 -3.38 -6.15 -5.87
N ALA A 81 -2.74 -5.12 -6.41
CA ALA A 81 -3.31 -3.77 -6.48
C ALA A 81 -4.57 -3.73 -7.33
N SER A 82 -4.60 -4.42 -8.48
CA SER A 82 -5.80 -4.51 -9.32
C SER A 82 -6.94 -5.22 -8.59
N LYS A 83 -6.68 -6.39 -7.99
CA LYS A 83 -7.67 -7.14 -7.19
C LYS A 83 -8.25 -6.32 -6.04
N LEU A 84 -7.39 -5.62 -5.28
CA LEU A 84 -7.82 -4.82 -4.14
C LEU A 84 -8.58 -3.55 -4.58
N SER A 85 -8.22 -2.97 -5.73
CA SER A 85 -8.94 -1.82 -6.31
C SER A 85 -10.31 -2.20 -6.88
N SER A 86 -10.51 -3.44 -7.32
CA SER A 86 -11.79 -3.94 -7.83
C SER A 86 -12.74 -4.43 -6.73
N SER A 87 -12.22 -4.69 -5.52
CA SER A 87 -12.97 -5.26 -4.41
C SER A 87 -13.49 -4.21 -3.41
N VAL A 88 -13.29 -2.92 -3.69
CA VAL A 88 -13.71 -1.77 -2.87
C VAL A 88 -14.66 -0.90 -3.69
#